data_AF-A0A1Y2G9Z6-F1
#
_entry.id   AF-A0A1Y2G9Z6-F1
#
_cell.length_a   1.000
_cell.length_b   1.000
_cell.length_c   1.000
_cell.angle_alpha   90.00
_cell.angle_beta   90.00
_cell.angle_gamma   90.00
#
_symmetry.space_group_name_H-M   'P 1'
#
loop_
_entity.id
_entity.type
_entity.pdbx_description
1 polymer ?
#
loop_
_entity_poly.entity_id
_entity_poly.type
_entity_poly.pdbx_seq_one_letter_code
_entity_poly.pdbx_strand_id
1 'polypeptide(L)'
;MYESGLSPDGKKSSYEFASYKDLPTFLDIYNKLPNPYRCFFEQIREGNPCCEYYDIDWKLTTTSKGNTDPPSLEDGASPLVPSEGIDAIAQLERRVFGEFLAARNQYAPKYPITENQCRILTSSTHKKISLHVMIPTYTFENNHRHLRTFLLDFFKDIKADQDQNEGNLLKYIDSGVYSRSRSIRCLGSSKRRDITRRFIRTPWHQPSMHALDAEFFITNVQPNSIKVEKSPAADRFSRRQRNQIPSISAALGDASRDMTLPHQLSVSVVSDAVHRIFAQYKHANLYRIQYDGQGGIYKLQRVQSGQCDVCKRRHDNENGYLQVSRNGRVTLYCYRAIAEGLSRNILVGELDFGEKIVLRQHLATLDTDQHLHPGEVYASPYIKYHKSPMSLLIRSETGTGKTTFLEQFIQMNPKLTYLAISPRQTLASSLEKRLGFKSYLDFPSTYIKGQKIVIQAESLHKLDLAYYTMDVVLVLDEVSSIFDQMTSVATMRGFHKANNDILRDFIKVSRKVIAWMLI
;
A
#
# COMPACT_ATOMS: atom_id res chain seq x y z
N MET A 1 -11.29 -27.85 12.45
CA MET A 1 -11.88 -26.64 13.08
C MET A 1 -13.40 -26.74 12.98
N TYR A 2 -14.13 -26.34 14.01
CA TYR A 2 -15.60 -26.32 14.05
C TYR A 2 -16.05 -24.89 14.43
N GLU A 3 -17.18 -24.40 13.90
CA GLU A 3 -17.76 -23.11 14.32
C GLU A 3 -18.67 -23.36 15.52
N SER A 4 -18.32 -22.91 16.74
CA SER A 4 -19.16 -23.06 17.93
C SER A 4 -20.14 -21.90 18.11
N GLY A 5 -21.16 -22.11 18.94
CA GLY A 5 -22.42 -21.38 18.92
C GLY A 5 -22.34 -19.93 19.36
N LEU A 6 -23.49 -19.26 19.18
CA LEU A 6 -23.80 -17.96 19.79
C LEU A 6 -23.38 -17.97 21.27
N SER A 7 -22.61 -16.96 21.68
CA SER A 7 -22.57 -16.62 23.11
C SER A 7 -24.01 -16.32 23.57
N PRO A 8 -24.36 -16.54 24.85
CA PRO A 8 -25.65 -16.16 25.43
C PRO A 8 -26.04 -14.69 25.15
N ASP A 9 -25.06 -13.86 24.76
CA ASP A 9 -25.17 -12.42 24.57
C ASP A 9 -25.30 -11.99 23.10
N GLY A 10 -25.50 -12.92 22.16
CA GLY A 10 -25.85 -12.60 20.77
C GLY A 10 -24.76 -11.90 19.94
N LYS A 11 -23.48 -11.96 20.34
CA LYS A 11 -22.36 -11.36 19.59
C LYS A 11 -21.39 -12.40 19.00
N LYS A 12 -21.23 -12.31 17.66
CA LYS A 12 -20.26 -12.96 16.74
C LYS A 12 -20.15 -14.50 16.83
N SER A 13 -20.17 -15.16 15.67
CA SER A 13 -19.80 -16.57 15.59
C SER A 13 -18.33 -16.75 15.99
N SER A 14 -18.07 -17.62 16.97
CA SER A 14 -16.72 -18.00 17.38
C SER A 14 -16.31 -19.26 16.62
N TYR A 15 -15.15 -19.21 15.97
CA TYR A 15 -14.52 -20.41 15.45
C TYR A 15 -13.78 -21.12 16.60
N GLU A 16 -14.03 -22.41 16.76
CA GLU A 16 -13.23 -23.31 17.59
C GLU A 16 -12.19 -24.03 16.73
N PHE A 17 -10.94 -23.93 17.16
CA PHE A 17 -9.82 -24.56 16.50
C PHE A 17 -9.67 -25.99 17.05
N ALA A 18 -9.55 -26.94 16.14
CA ALA A 18 -9.28 -28.34 16.47
C ALA A 18 -8.11 -28.80 15.60
N SER A 19 -7.13 -29.44 16.24
CA SER A 19 -5.97 -30.04 15.59
C SER A 19 -6.11 -31.55 15.59
N TYR A 20 -5.73 -32.18 14.49
CA TYR A 20 -5.73 -33.62 14.32
C TYR A 20 -4.30 -34.06 13.99
N LYS A 21 -3.96 -35.30 14.36
CA LYS A 21 -2.62 -35.86 14.12
C LYS A 21 -2.24 -35.81 12.63
N ASP A 22 -3.16 -36.24 11.78
CA ASP A 22 -3.01 -36.31 10.33
C ASP A 22 -4.40 -36.27 9.66
N LEU A 23 -4.41 -36.11 8.33
CA LEU A 23 -5.64 -36.05 7.55
C LEU A 23 -6.49 -37.34 7.62
N PRO A 24 -5.91 -38.56 7.56
CA PRO A 24 -6.67 -39.80 7.75
C PRO A 24 -7.41 -39.85 9.09
N THR A 25 -6.77 -39.46 10.19
CA THR A 25 -7.39 -39.39 11.52
C THR A 25 -8.55 -38.41 11.53
N PHE A 26 -8.39 -37.24 10.90
CA PHE A 26 -9.48 -36.28 10.75
C PHE A 26 -10.65 -36.87 9.96
N LEU A 27 -10.38 -37.51 8.81
CA LEU A 27 -11.41 -38.07 7.94
C LEU A 27 -12.19 -39.21 8.60
N ASP A 28 -11.54 -40.07 9.39
CA ASP A 28 -12.21 -41.13 10.15
C ASP A 28 -13.25 -40.56 11.13
N ILE A 29 -12.87 -39.51 11.87
CA ILE A 29 -13.78 -38.82 12.80
C ILE A 29 -14.87 -38.09 12.01
N TYR A 30 -14.48 -37.33 11.00
CA TYR A 30 -15.36 -36.50 10.19
C TYR A 30 -16.46 -37.32 9.49
N ASN A 31 -16.12 -38.48 8.95
CA ASN A 31 -17.05 -39.33 8.24
C ASN A 31 -18.07 -40.03 9.16
N LYS A 32 -17.77 -40.15 10.46
CA LYS A 32 -18.72 -40.64 11.48
C LYS A 32 -19.73 -39.58 11.93
N LEU A 33 -19.48 -38.30 11.67
CA LEU A 33 -20.38 -37.22 12.07
C LEU A 33 -21.62 -37.16 11.16
N PRO A 34 -22.84 -37.00 11.72
CA PRO A 34 -24.04 -36.74 10.92
C PRO A 34 -23.94 -35.40 10.17
N ASN A 35 -24.58 -35.33 8.99
CA ASN A 35 -24.51 -34.17 8.09
C ASN A 35 -24.80 -32.80 8.75
N PRO A 36 -25.81 -32.64 9.63
CA PRO A 36 -26.08 -31.36 10.29
C PRO A 36 -24.94 -30.83 11.15
N TYR A 37 -24.03 -31.70 11.59
CA TYR A 37 -22.87 -31.34 12.42
C TYR A 37 -21.59 -31.10 11.61
N ARG A 38 -21.62 -31.31 10.28
CA ARG A 38 -20.48 -31.06 9.40
C ARG A 38 -20.41 -29.57 9.06
N CYS A 39 -19.83 -28.77 9.94
CA CYS A 39 -19.55 -27.34 9.71
C CYS A 39 -18.04 -27.05 9.80
N PHE A 40 -17.23 -27.88 9.12
CA PHE A 40 -15.78 -27.84 9.22
C PHE A 40 -15.17 -26.97 8.12
N PHE A 41 -14.11 -26.28 8.53
CA PHE A 41 -13.23 -25.52 7.65
C PHE A 41 -11.80 -26.02 7.83
N GLU A 42 -11.09 -26.14 6.72
CA GLU A 42 -9.65 -26.39 6.66
C GLU A 42 -8.92 -25.07 6.92
N GLN A 43 -7.85 -25.12 7.74
CA GLN A 43 -7.00 -23.95 8.00
C GLN A 43 -5.75 -24.04 7.14
N ILE A 44 -5.63 -23.14 6.17
CA ILE A 44 -4.40 -22.97 5.42
C ILE A 44 -3.48 -22.07 6.24
N ARG A 45 -2.70 -22.70 7.13
CA ARG A 45 -1.77 -22.02 8.03
C ARG A 45 -0.72 -21.23 7.25
N GLU A 46 -0.32 -20.09 7.79
CA GLU A 46 0.75 -19.28 7.21
C GLU A 46 2.03 -20.11 6.98
N GLY A 47 2.69 -19.87 5.84
CA GLY A 47 3.95 -20.52 5.48
C GLY A 47 3.85 -21.98 5.07
N ASN A 48 2.67 -22.60 5.13
CA ASN A 48 2.51 -24.01 4.75
C ASN A 48 2.25 -24.18 3.25
N PRO A 49 2.80 -25.24 2.61
CA PRO A 49 2.50 -25.59 1.24
C PRO A 49 1.01 -25.83 1.01
N CYS A 50 0.55 -25.53 -0.20
CA CYS A 50 -0.81 -25.79 -0.63
C CYS A 50 -0.85 -26.19 -2.10
N CYS A 51 -1.88 -26.94 -2.51
CA CYS A 51 -2.14 -27.10 -3.93
C CYS A 51 -2.61 -25.77 -4.57
N GLU A 52 -2.62 -25.70 -5.89
CA GLU A 52 -3.34 -24.64 -6.60
C GLU A 52 -4.85 -24.77 -6.30
N TYR A 53 -5.51 -23.67 -5.95
CA TYR A 53 -6.96 -23.66 -5.72
C TYR A 53 -7.59 -22.30 -6.05
N TYR A 54 -8.89 -22.35 -6.31
CA TYR A 54 -9.74 -21.21 -6.66
C TYR A 54 -11.08 -21.30 -5.94
N ASP A 55 -11.57 -20.17 -5.44
CA ASP A 55 -12.96 -20.01 -5.00
C ASP A 55 -13.69 -19.18 -6.06
N ILE A 56 -14.66 -19.81 -6.73
CA ILE A 56 -15.50 -19.17 -7.75
C ILE A 56 -16.83 -18.83 -7.09
N ASP A 57 -17.10 -17.55 -6.88
CA ASP A 57 -18.26 -17.00 -6.20
C ASP A 57 -18.93 -15.92 -7.06
N TRP A 58 -20.10 -16.22 -7.62
CA TRP A 58 -20.84 -15.30 -8.47
C TRP A 58 -22.32 -15.23 -8.11
N LYS A 59 -22.81 -14.04 -7.77
CA LYS A 59 -24.23 -13.77 -7.50
C LYS A 59 -25.00 -13.61 -8.81
N LEU A 60 -26.06 -14.40 -8.97
CA LEU A 60 -26.97 -14.30 -10.10
C LEU A 60 -27.97 -13.17 -9.81
N THR A 61 -27.91 -12.07 -10.57
CA THR A 61 -28.90 -10.99 -10.47
C THR A 61 -30.21 -11.46 -11.12
N THR A 62 -31.27 -11.60 -10.33
CA THR A 62 -32.63 -11.73 -10.87
C THR A 62 -33.02 -10.40 -11.48
N THR A 63 -33.06 -10.30 -12.81
CA THR A 63 -33.75 -9.21 -13.50
C THR A 63 -35.21 -9.24 -13.06
N SER A 64 -35.62 -8.23 -12.30
CA SER A 64 -37.02 -7.98 -11.98
C SER A 64 -37.63 -7.22 -13.15
N LYS A 65 -38.40 -7.94 -13.97
CA LYS A 65 -39.70 -7.55 -14.55
C LYS A 65 -40.12 -8.55 -15.62
N GLY A 66 -40.97 -9.48 -15.19
CA GLY A 66 -41.79 -10.33 -16.04
C GLY A 66 -42.82 -10.96 -15.12
N ASN A 67 -44.04 -10.42 -15.15
CA ASN A 67 -45.18 -10.96 -14.41
C ASN A 67 -45.37 -12.44 -14.73
N THR A 68 -45.32 -13.28 -13.70
CA THR A 68 -46.31 -14.33 -13.45
C THR A 68 -46.24 -14.67 -11.96
N ASP A 69 -47.36 -14.52 -11.28
CA ASP A 69 -47.51 -14.94 -9.89
C ASP A 69 -47.15 -16.42 -9.74
N PRO A 70 -46.41 -16.83 -8.69
CA PRO A 70 -46.25 -18.24 -8.39
C PRO A 70 -47.57 -18.78 -7.81
N PRO A 71 -48.06 -19.95 -8.25
CA PRO A 71 -49.23 -20.57 -7.64
C PRO A 71 -48.89 -21.00 -6.22
N SER A 72 -49.79 -20.69 -5.30
CA SER A 72 -49.80 -21.20 -3.93
C SER A 72 -49.83 -22.72 -3.92
N LEU A 73 -48.93 -23.35 -3.17
CA LEU A 73 -49.05 -24.77 -2.81
C LEU A 73 -49.01 -24.89 -1.29
N GLU A 74 -50.16 -25.33 -0.78
CA GLU A 74 -50.38 -25.86 0.56
C GLU A 74 -49.59 -27.15 0.81
N ASP A 75 -49.25 -27.34 2.08
CA ASP A 75 -49.01 -28.56 2.84
C ASP A 75 -48.55 -29.86 2.14
N GLY A 76 -47.38 -30.33 2.62
CA GLY A 76 -47.22 -31.74 2.93
C GLY A 76 -46.93 -32.71 1.78
N ALA A 77 -45.86 -32.51 1.02
CA ALA A 77 -45.21 -33.61 0.28
C ALA A 77 -43.72 -33.32 0.04
N SER A 78 -42.91 -34.36 0.16
CA SER A 78 -41.45 -34.37 -0.03
C SER A 78 -41.03 -33.62 -1.31
N PRO A 79 -40.05 -32.69 -1.28
CA PRO A 79 -39.75 -31.88 -2.45
C PRO A 79 -38.89 -32.67 -3.44
N LEU A 80 -39.56 -33.33 -4.39
CA LEU A 80 -38.98 -33.54 -5.72
C LEU A 80 -38.92 -32.16 -6.39
N VAL A 81 -37.74 -31.54 -6.32
CA VAL A 81 -37.43 -30.28 -7.01
C VAL A 81 -37.52 -30.53 -8.53
N PRO A 82 -38.18 -29.66 -9.31
CA PRO A 82 -38.32 -29.84 -10.76
C PRO A 82 -36.95 -29.98 -11.43
N SER A 83 -36.78 -31.01 -12.27
CA SER A 83 -35.53 -31.41 -12.92
C SER A 83 -34.92 -30.32 -13.81
N GLU A 84 -35.69 -29.35 -14.29
CA GLU A 84 -35.23 -28.30 -15.21
C GLU A 84 -34.28 -27.28 -14.54
N GLY A 85 -34.46 -26.99 -13.24
CA GLY A 85 -33.63 -26.00 -12.54
C GLY A 85 -32.24 -26.50 -12.14
N ILE A 86 -32.11 -27.80 -11.86
CA ILE A 86 -30.82 -28.43 -11.50
C ILE A 86 -29.92 -28.51 -12.73
N ASP A 87 -30.49 -28.88 -13.88
CA ASP A 87 -29.74 -28.95 -15.14
C ASP A 87 -29.25 -27.58 -15.60
N ALA A 88 -30.06 -26.52 -15.45
CA ALA A 88 -29.64 -25.15 -15.79
C ALA A 88 -28.45 -24.67 -14.94
N ILE A 89 -28.44 -24.95 -13.62
CA ILE A 89 -27.30 -24.61 -12.75
C ILE A 89 -26.07 -25.43 -13.14
N ALA A 90 -26.23 -26.74 -13.35
CA ALA A 90 -25.13 -27.61 -13.75
C ALA A 90 -24.52 -27.18 -15.09
N GLN A 91 -25.33 -26.78 -16.08
CA GLN A 91 -24.86 -26.24 -17.36
C GLN A 91 -24.11 -24.92 -17.17
N LEU A 92 -24.62 -24.03 -16.30
CA LEU A 92 -23.96 -22.77 -16.00
C LEU A 92 -22.61 -22.96 -15.32
N GLU A 93 -22.53 -23.88 -14.36
CA GLU A 93 -21.28 -24.27 -13.71
C GLU A 93 -20.27 -24.85 -14.70
N ARG A 94 -20.71 -25.75 -15.60
CA ARG A 94 -19.87 -26.31 -16.67
C ARG A 94 -19.31 -25.20 -17.56
N ARG A 95 -20.14 -24.24 -17.96
CA ARG A 95 -19.72 -23.10 -18.79
C ARG A 95 -18.66 -22.26 -18.08
N VAL A 96 -18.93 -21.85 -16.83
CA VAL A 96 -18.00 -21.03 -16.04
C VAL A 96 -16.69 -21.77 -15.79
N PHE A 97 -16.75 -23.07 -15.50
CA PHE A 97 -15.55 -23.88 -15.34
C PHE A 97 -14.78 -24.04 -16.65
N GLY A 98 -15.45 -24.22 -17.79
CA GLY A 98 -14.82 -24.27 -19.11
C GLY A 98 -14.09 -22.97 -19.46
N GLU A 99 -14.73 -21.82 -19.21
CA GLU A 99 -14.11 -20.48 -19.36
C GLU A 99 -12.88 -20.33 -18.47
N PHE A 100 -12.99 -20.74 -17.20
CA PHE A 100 -11.87 -20.77 -16.25
C PHE A 100 -10.71 -21.65 -16.77
N LEU A 101 -11.01 -22.87 -17.19
CA LEU A 101 -10.03 -23.86 -17.61
C LEU A 101 -9.26 -23.37 -18.84
N ALA A 102 -9.96 -22.81 -19.83
CA ALA A 102 -9.37 -22.22 -21.03
C ALA A 102 -8.44 -21.06 -20.67
N ALA A 103 -8.92 -20.10 -19.88
CA ALA A 103 -8.13 -18.93 -19.47
C ALA A 103 -6.89 -19.33 -18.65
N ARG A 104 -7.03 -20.27 -17.71
CA ARG A 104 -5.92 -20.76 -16.89
C ARG A 104 -4.84 -21.39 -17.77
N ASN A 105 -5.22 -22.24 -18.73
CA ASN A 105 -4.26 -22.89 -19.63
C ASN A 105 -3.60 -21.91 -20.62
N GLN A 106 -4.32 -20.88 -21.07
CA GLN A 106 -3.77 -19.80 -21.88
C GLN A 106 -2.70 -19.02 -21.10
N TYR A 107 -2.97 -18.71 -19.83
CA TYR A 107 -2.07 -17.99 -18.95
C TYR A 107 -0.83 -18.81 -18.56
N ALA A 108 -1.01 -20.09 -18.20
CA ALA A 108 0.05 -20.95 -17.68
C ALA A 108 0.34 -22.16 -18.59
N PRO A 109 0.79 -21.95 -19.84
CA PRO A 109 0.99 -23.03 -20.80
C PRO A 109 2.14 -23.98 -20.44
N LYS A 110 3.08 -23.57 -19.57
CA LYS A 110 4.13 -24.47 -19.02
C LYS A 110 3.56 -25.50 -18.03
N TYR A 111 2.42 -25.20 -17.43
CA TYR A 111 1.80 -26.02 -16.40
C TYR A 111 0.38 -26.41 -16.80
N PRO A 112 0.16 -27.02 -17.98
CA PRO A 112 -1.18 -27.27 -18.47
C PRO A 112 -1.97 -28.14 -17.49
N ILE A 113 -3.28 -27.92 -17.43
CA ILE A 113 -4.24 -28.76 -16.72
C ILE A 113 -5.31 -29.27 -17.67
N THR A 114 -5.79 -30.46 -17.37
CA THR A 114 -6.99 -31.03 -17.95
C THR A 114 -8.10 -31.05 -16.91
N GLU A 115 -9.34 -31.25 -17.36
CA GLU A 115 -10.50 -31.44 -16.49
C GLU A 115 -10.24 -32.57 -15.46
N ASN A 116 -9.61 -33.67 -15.88
CA ASN A 116 -9.28 -34.82 -15.03
C ASN A 116 -8.35 -34.49 -13.86
N GLN A 117 -7.57 -33.41 -13.95
CA GLN A 117 -6.65 -32.98 -12.91
C GLN A 117 -7.30 -32.00 -11.91
N CYS A 118 -8.55 -31.60 -12.16
CA CYS A 118 -9.30 -30.70 -11.29
C CYS A 118 -10.13 -31.49 -10.27
N ARG A 119 -10.32 -30.92 -9.09
CA ARG A 119 -11.23 -31.39 -8.05
C ARG A 119 -12.17 -30.25 -7.74
N ILE A 120 -13.43 -30.44 -8.10
CA ILE A 120 -14.46 -29.40 -8.02
C ILE A 120 -15.48 -29.79 -6.96
N LEU A 121 -15.68 -28.89 -6.00
CA LEU A 121 -16.82 -28.90 -5.10
C LEU A 121 -17.80 -27.81 -5.51
N THR A 122 -19.09 -28.07 -5.36
CA THR A 122 -20.15 -27.07 -5.57
C THR A 122 -20.98 -26.90 -4.31
N SER A 123 -21.39 -25.66 -4.07
CA SER A 123 -22.54 -25.35 -3.22
C SER A 123 -23.49 -24.39 -3.92
N SER A 124 -23.57 -24.43 -5.25
CA SER A 124 -24.37 -23.47 -6.03
C SER A 124 -25.87 -23.57 -5.74
N THR A 125 -26.55 -22.48 -6.04
CA THR A 125 -27.99 -22.28 -5.85
C THR A 125 -28.51 -21.46 -7.03
N HIS A 126 -29.82 -21.38 -7.20
CA HIS A 126 -30.45 -20.52 -8.20
C HIS A 126 -30.11 -19.01 -8.03
N LYS A 127 -29.58 -18.59 -6.87
CA LYS A 127 -29.16 -17.19 -6.61
C LYS A 127 -27.65 -16.98 -6.77
N LYS A 128 -26.86 -18.04 -6.83
CA LYS A 128 -25.41 -17.95 -6.73
C LYS A 128 -24.70 -19.20 -7.22
N ILE A 129 -23.71 -19.01 -8.11
CA ILE A 129 -22.68 -20.01 -8.42
C ILE A 129 -21.60 -19.96 -7.34
N SER A 130 -21.22 -21.12 -6.81
CA SER A 130 -20.20 -21.26 -5.76
C SER A 130 -19.43 -22.57 -5.94
N LEU A 131 -18.25 -22.48 -6.55
CA LEU A 131 -17.36 -23.62 -6.79
C LEU A 131 -16.05 -23.45 -6.03
N HIS A 132 -15.57 -24.52 -5.40
CA HIS A 132 -14.15 -24.62 -5.07
C HIS A 132 -13.50 -25.50 -6.12
N VAL A 133 -12.44 -25.01 -6.77
CA VAL A 133 -11.63 -25.77 -7.71
C VAL A 133 -10.26 -25.97 -7.10
N MET A 134 -9.85 -27.21 -6.84
CA MET A 134 -8.51 -27.58 -6.43
C MET A 134 -7.80 -28.31 -7.56
N ILE A 135 -6.49 -28.11 -7.71
CA ILE A 135 -5.67 -28.80 -8.71
C ILE A 135 -4.48 -29.45 -7.97
N PRO A 136 -4.65 -30.68 -7.44
CA PRO A 136 -3.66 -31.35 -6.60
C PRO A 136 -2.32 -31.62 -7.29
N THR A 137 -2.31 -31.62 -8.62
CA THR A 137 -1.10 -31.79 -9.45
C THR A 137 -0.05 -30.72 -9.19
N TYR A 138 -0.46 -29.51 -8.82
CA TYR A 138 0.43 -28.36 -8.70
C TYR A 138 0.48 -27.83 -7.28
N THR A 139 1.69 -27.58 -6.79
CA THR A 139 1.95 -27.14 -5.42
C THR A 139 2.66 -25.80 -5.39
N PHE A 140 2.19 -24.96 -4.48
CA PHE A 140 2.77 -23.68 -4.14
C PHE A 140 3.35 -23.74 -2.73
N GLU A 141 4.42 -22.99 -2.50
CA GLU A 141 5.08 -22.94 -1.19
C GLU A 141 4.18 -22.35 -0.11
N ASN A 142 3.27 -21.44 -0.47
CA ASN A 142 2.17 -21.00 0.40
C ASN A 142 1.09 -20.27 -0.40
N ASN A 143 -0.11 -20.16 0.21
CA ASN A 143 -1.26 -19.54 -0.44
C ASN A 143 -1.15 -17.99 -0.52
N HIS A 144 -0.71 -17.35 0.56
CA HIS A 144 -0.82 -15.90 0.75
C HIS A 144 0.24 -15.08 0.01
N ARG A 145 1.35 -15.70 -0.40
CA ARG A 145 2.41 -15.07 -1.20
C ARG A 145 2.56 -15.73 -2.56
N HIS A 146 2.85 -17.03 -2.62
CA HIS A 146 3.24 -17.68 -3.87
C HIS A 146 2.05 -17.93 -4.81
N LEU A 147 1.01 -18.60 -4.32
CA LEU A 147 -0.22 -18.78 -5.09
C LEU A 147 -0.88 -17.42 -5.38
N ARG A 148 -0.96 -16.54 -4.37
CA ARG A 148 -1.48 -15.17 -4.57
C ARG A 148 -0.78 -14.42 -5.70
N THR A 149 0.54 -14.49 -5.79
CA THR A 149 1.29 -13.81 -6.87
C THR A 149 0.94 -14.39 -8.24
N PHE A 150 0.95 -15.72 -8.36
CA PHE A 150 0.54 -16.41 -9.59
C PHE A 150 -0.86 -15.99 -10.05
N LEU A 151 -1.79 -15.88 -9.11
CA LEU A 151 -3.17 -15.50 -9.40
C LEU A 151 -3.36 -14.02 -9.70
N LEU A 152 -2.62 -13.13 -9.04
CA LEU A 152 -2.65 -11.70 -9.39
C LEU A 152 -2.15 -11.47 -10.81
N ASP A 153 -1.16 -12.24 -11.26
CA ASP A 153 -0.67 -12.18 -12.63
C ASP A 153 -1.66 -12.82 -13.63
N PHE A 154 -2.28 -13.95 -13.27
CA PHE A 154 -3.40 -14.53 -14.03
C PHE A 154 -4.55 -13.52 -14.21
N PHE A 155 -4.93 -12.81 -13.14
CA PHE A 155 -5.98 -11.81 -13.20
C PHE A 155 -5.61 -10.61 -14.08
N LYS A 156 -4.34 -10.20 -14.11
CA LYS A 156 -3.88 -9.15 -15.03
C LYS A 156 -3.96 -9.61 -16.49
N ASP A 157 -3.62 -10.86 -16.77
CA ASP A 157 -3.69 -11.45 -18.11
C ASP A 157 -5.15 -11.47 -18.61
N ILE A 158 -6.07 -11.93 -17.76
CA ILE A 158 -7.51 -11.89 -18.04
C ILE A 158 -8.00 -10.44 -18.28
N LYS A 159 -7.53 -9.45 -17.51
CA LYS A 159 -7.90 -8.02 -17.71
C LYS A 159 -7.42 -7.46 -19.04
N ALA A 160 -6.23 -7.83 -19.48
CA ALA A 160 -5.65 -7.33 -20.72
C ALA A 160 -6.41 -7.84 -21.97
N ASP A 161 -7.05 -9.00 -21.86
CA ASP A 161 -7.87 -9.61 -22.92
C ASP A 161 -9.32 -9.03 -22.95
N GLN A 162 -9.75 -8.40 -21.85
CA GLN A 162 -11.13 -7.94 -21.63
C GLN A 162 -11.46 -6.54 -22.17
N ASP A 163 -10.50 -5.81 -22.74
CA ASP A 163 -10.79 -4.58 -23.50
C ASP A 163 -11.55 -4.86 -24.83
N GLN A 164 -11.89 -6.13 -25.12
CA GLN A 164 -12.55 -6.53 -26.37
C GLN A 164 -13.84 -7.37 -26.24
N ASN A 165 -14.24 -7.90 -25.06
CA ASN A 165 -15.43 -8.76 -24.92
C ASN A 165 -16.10 -8.73 -23.53
N GLU A 166 -17.43 -8.81 -23.49
CA GLU A 166 -18.31 -8.74 -22.29
C GLU A 166 -18.18 -9.91 -21.28
N GLY A 167 -17.16 -10.78 -21.39
CA GLY A 167 -16.95 -11.94 -20.52
C GLY A 167 -16.08 -11.62 -19.31
N ASN A 168 -16.66 -11.32 -18.15
CA ASN A 168 -15.89 -10.88 -16.99
C ASN A 168 -15.60 -12.03 -16.00
N LEU A 169 -14.73 -12.97 -16.37
CA LEU A 169 -14.27 -14.09 -15.53
C LEU A 169 -13.71 -13.62 -14.16
N LEU A 170 -13.20 -12.38 -14.08
CA LEU A 170 -12.74 -11.75 -12.84
C LEU A 170 -13.87 -11.43 -11.86
N LYS A 171 -15.12 -11.32 -12.33
CA LYS A 171 -16.29 -11.22 -11.46
C LYS A 171 -16.57 -12.53 -10.73
N TYR A 172 -16.04 -13.65 -11.24
CA TYR A 172 -16.37 -14.97 -10.71
C TYR A 172 -15.35 -15.47 -9.69
N ILE A 173 -14.07 -15.09 -9.78
CA ILE A 173 -13.02 -15.64 -8.91
C ILE A 173 -12.82 -14.74 -7.69
N ASP A 174 -13.04 -15.27 -6.48
CA ASP A 174 -12.80 -14.56 -5.22
C ASP A 174 -11.29 -14.48 -4.94
N SER A 175 -10.73 -13.28 -5.07
CA SER A 175 -9.33 -12.99 -4.71
C SER A 175 -9.10 -12.91 -3.19
N GLY A 176 -10.16 -12.80 -2.41
CA GLY A 176 -10.13 -12.63 -0.96
C GLY A 176 -9.64 -13.88 -0.22
N VAL A 177 -9.62 -15.06 -0.85
CA VAL A 177 -9.23 -16.32 -0.21
C VAL A 177 -7.70 -16.51 -0.10
N TYR A 178 -6.88 -15.67 -0.69
CA TYR A 178 -5.41 -15.79 -0.65
C TYR A 178 -4.79 -14.94 0.47
N SER A 179 -5.18 -15.21 1.71
CA SER A 179 -4.65 -14.54 2.91
C SER A 179 -3.95 -15.51 3.86
N ARG A 180 -3.21 -14.96 4.83
CA ARG A 180 -2.65 -15.73 5.95
C ARG A 180 -3.76 -16.45 6.71
N SER A 181 -3.49 -17.69 7.13
CA SER A 181 -4.36 -18.50 8.00
C SER A 181 -5.81 -18.60 7.48
N ARG A 182 -5.99 -18.70 6.16
CA ARG A 182 -7.31 -18.73 5.52
C ARG A 182 -8.08 -19.99 5.93
N SER A 183 -9.36 -19.81 6.24
CA SER A 183 -10.31 -20.91 6.41
C SER A 183 -11.06 -21.19 5.10
N ILE A 184 -11.06 -22.43 4.62
CA ILE A 184 -11.82 -22.90 3.43
C ILE A 184 -12.77 -24.03 3.85
N ARG A 185 -14.00 -24.02 3.36
CA ARG A 185 -15.02 -25.01 3.76
C ARG A 185 -14.68 -26.40 3.19
N CYS A 186 -14.74 -27.42 4.05
CA CYS A 186 -14.44 -28.81 3.67
C CYS A 186 -15.57 -29.46 2.84
N LEU A 187 -15.22 -30.50 2.08
CA LEU A 187 -16.18 -31.40 1.43
C LEU A 187 -17.21 -31.93 2.44
N GLY A 188 -18.48 -31.86 2.10
CA GLY A 188 -19.61 -32.30 2.93
C GLY A 188 -20.04 -31.28 3.99
N SER A 189 -19.27 -30.20 4.20
CA SER A 189 -19.57 -29.21 5.22
C SER A 189 -20.45 -28.07 4.72
N SER A 190 -21.28 -27.53 5.61
CA SER A 190 -22.15 -26.37 5.39
C SER A 190 -21.69 -25.16 6.23
N LYS A 191 -22.24 -23.96 5.96
CA LYS A 191 -22.10 -22.84 6.91
C LYS A 191 -23.10 -23.08 8.02
N ARG A 192 -22.77 -22.76 9.28
CA ARG A 192 -23.69 -22.98 10.40
C ARG A 192 -25.03 -22.23 10.24
N ARG A 193 -24.99 -21.04 9.64
CA ARG A 193 -26.20 -20.24 9.33
C ARG A 193 -27.03 -20.74 8.14
N ASP A 194 -26.54 -21.73 7.41
CA ASP A 194 -27.15 -22.30 6.20
C ASP A 194 -26.75 -23.78 6.10
N ILE A 195 -27.25 -24.57 7.06
CA ILE A 195 -26.87 -25.99 7.21
C ILE A 195 -27.30 -26.85 6.02
N THR A 196 -28.30 -26.38 5.27
CA THR A 196 -28.83 -27.01 4.06
C THR A 196 -27.85 -26.94 2.90
N ARG A 197 -27.02 -25.89 2.84
CA ARG A 197 -26.10 -25.64 1.73
C ARG A 197 -24.72 -26.25 2.01
N ARG A 198 -24.60 -27.54 1.72
CA ARG A 198 -23.34 -28.28 1.79
C ARG A 198 -22.48 -28.04 0.56
N PHE A 199 -21.16 -27.99 0.75
CA PHE A 199 -20.22 -28.17 -0.35
C PHE A 199 -20.13 -29.65 -0.69
N ILE A 200 -20.61 -30.05 -1.86
CA ILE A 200 -20.60 -31.44 -2.33
C ILE A 200 -19.68 -31.58 -3.53
N ARG A 201 -19.33 -32.81 -3.89
CA ARG A 201 -18.67 -33.09 -5.18
C ARG A 201 -19.59 -32.62 -6.30
N THR A 202 -19.02 -31.92 -7.27
CA THR A 202 -19.77 -31.42 -8.42
C THR A 202 -20.33 -32.59 -9.26
N PRO A 203 -21.65 -32.81 -9.31
CA PRO A 203 -22.22 -34.05 -9.88
C PRO A 203 -21.94 -34.25 -11.36
N TRP A 204 -21.82 -33.15 -12.12
CA TRP A 204 -21.53 -33.22 -13.55
C TRP A 204 -20.05 -33.49 -13.86
N HIS A 205 -19.16 -33.37 -12.87
CA HIS A 205 -17.72 -33.51 -13.05
C HIS A 205 -17.26 -34.89 -12.59
N GLN A 206 -17.20 -35.85 -13.51
CA GLN A 206 -16.86 -37.26 -13.23
C GLN A 206 -15.54 -37.44 -12.46
N PRO A 207 -14.45 -36.69 -12.75
CA PRO A 207 -13.21 -36.80 -11.96
C PRO A 207 -13.40 -36.42 -10.48
N SER A 208 -14.26 -35.45 -10.18
CA SER A 208 -14.61 -35.11 -8.79
C SER A 208 -15.41 -36.22 -8.12
N MET A 209 -16.29 -36.90 -8.85
CA MET A 209 -17.14 -37.94 -8.27
C MET A 209 -16.34 -39.17 -7.84
N HIS A 210 -15.24 -39.48 -8.55
CA HIS A 210 -14.41 -40.66 -8.28
C HIS A 210 -13.17 -40.38 -7.42
N ALA A 211 -12.84 -39.12 -7.15
CA ALA A 211 -11.66 -38.75 -6.35
C ALA A 211 -11.75 -39.27 -4.90
N LEU A 212 -10.63 -39.39 -4.21
CA LEU A 212 -10.63 -39.64 -2.76
C LEU A 212 -10.99 -38.35 -2.01
N ASP A 213 -11.64 -38.46 -0.86
CA ASP A 213 -12.01 -37.29 -0.03
C ASP A 213 -10.79 -36.40 0.29
N ALA A 214 -9.63 -37.04 0.50
CA ALA A 214 -8.37 -36.37 0.80
C ALA A 214 -7.90 -35.43 -0.33
N GLU A 215 -8.33 -35.64 -1.57
CA GLU A 215 -7.94 -34.79 -2.72
C GLU A 215 -8.65 -33.44 -2.73
N PHE A 216 -9.67 -33.26 -1.87
CA PHE A 216 -10.38 -31.98 -1.71
C PHE A 216 -9.82 -31.11 -0.58
N PHE A 217 -8.67 -31.48 -0.01
CA PHE A 217 -7.97 -30.70 1.02
C PHE A 217 -6.78 -29.96 0.41
N ILE A 218 -6.78 -28.65 0.55
CA ILE A 218 -5.80 -27.75 -0.07
C ILE A 218 -4.39 -27.96 0.52
N THR A 219 -4.32 -28.32 1.80
CA THR A 219 -3.06 -28.61 2.50
C THR A 219 -2.58 -30.05 2.32
N ASN A 220 -3.38 -30.92 1.67
CA ASN A 220 -2.97 -32.28 1.34
C ASN A 220 -2.12 -32.32 0.07
N VAL A 221 -0.93 -31.74 0.16
CA VAL A 221 0.04 -31.67 -0.92
C VAL A 221 0.58 -33.07 -1.21
N GLN A 222 0.35 -33.56 -2.43
CA GLN A 222 0.83 -34.88 -2.85
C GLN A 222 2.36 -34.87 -3.00
N PRO A 223 3.08 -35.92 -2.58
CA PRO A 223 4.53 -35.99 -2.70
C PRO A 223 5.05 -35.89 -4.14
N ASN A 224 4.25 -36.36 -5.10
CA ASN A 224 4.55 -36.33 -6.54
C ASN A 224 3.99 -35.08 -7.25
N SER A 225 3.45 -34.11 -6.51
CA SER A 225 2.97 -32.87 -7.09
C SER A 225 4.11 -32.05 -7.68
N ILE A 226 3.83 -31.36 -8.78
CA ILE A 226 4.77 -30.48 -9.46
C ILE A 226 4.80 -29.17 -8.69
N LYS A 227 5.93 -28.86 -8.06
CA LYS A 227 6.14 -27.54 -7.47
C LYS A 227 6.13 -26.51 -8.60
N VAL A 228 5.17 -25.59 -8.55
CA VAL A 228 5.10 -24.49 -9.52
C VAL A 228 6.25 -23.55 -9.19
N GLU A 229 7.33 -23.68 -9.96
CA GLU A 229 8.38 -22.67 -10.01
C GLU A 229 7.73 -21.38 -10.51
N LYS A 230 8.14 -20.22 -9.96
CA LYS A 230 7.66 -18.89 -10.36
C LYS A 230 7.37 -18.87 -11.88
N SER A 231 6.10 -18.65 -12.23
CA SER A 231 5.59 -18.81 -13.60
C SER A 231 6.51 -18.14 -14.65
N PRO A 232 6.79 -18.82 -15.78
CA PRO A 232 7.57 -18.31 -16.92
C PRO A 232 6.80 -17.28 -17.75
N ALA A 233 5.83 -16.56 -17.18
CA ALA A 233 5.46 -15.25 -17.72
C ALA A 233 6.71 -14.34 -17.87
N ALA A 234 7.79 -14.64 -17.13
CA ALA A 234 9.14 -14.15 -17.36
C ALA A 234 9.69 -14.35 -18.81
N ASP A 235 9.25 -15.36 -19.57
CA ASP A 235 9.76 -15.65 -20.91
C ASP A 235 8.99 -14.94 -22.04
N ARG A 236 7.65 -14.86 -21.99
CA ARG A 236 6.85 -14.11 -22.99
C ARG A 236 6.94 -12.60 -22.82
N PHE A 237 7.11 -12.11 -21.58
CA PHE A 237 7.25 -10.68 -21.30
C PHE A 237 8.68 -10.16 -21.51
N SER A 238 9.66 -11.04 -21.79
CA SER A 238 11.09 -10.70 -21.84
C SER A 238 11.51 -9.71 -22.93
N ARG A 239 10.67 -9.42 -23.94
CA ARG A 239 11.00 -8.42 -24.99
C ARG A 239 10.34 -7.06 -24.79
N ARG A 240 9.17 -6.96 -24.15
CA ARG A 240 8.46 -5.68 -23.93
C ARG A 240 8.54 -5.13 -22.50
N GLN A 241 8.81 -5.98 -21.49
CA GLN A 241 8.90 -5.56 -20.09
C GLN A 241 10.30 -5.30 -19.55
N ARG A 242 11.39 -5.44 -20.33
CA ARG A 242 12.75 -5.07 -19.86
C ARG A 242 12.86 -3.63 -19.35
N ASN A 243 11.89 -2.78 -19.71
CA ASN A 243 11.80 -1.38 -19.30
C ASN A 243 10.50 -1.01 -18.58
N GLN A 244 9.69 -1.94 -18.04
CA GLN A 244 8.50 -1.60 -17.24
C GLN A 244 8.62 -2.04 -15.78
N ILE A 245 8.08 -1.18 -14.91
CA ILE A 245 8.23 -1.24 -13.46
C ILE A 245 7.12 -2.16 -12.95
N PRO A 246 7.39 -3.07 -11.99
CA PRO A 246 6.32 -3.90 -11.44
C PRO A 246 5.30 -2.99 -10.74
N SER A 247 4.04 -3.04 -11.18
CA SER A 247 2.94 -2.42 -10.45
C SER A 247 2.90 -2.95 -9.01
N ILE A 248 3.00 -2.02 -8.06
CA ILE A 248 3.28 -2.20 -6.62
C ILE A 248 2.16 -2.94 -5.84
N SER A 249 1.15 -3.51 -6.51
CA SER A 249 0.05 -4.17 -5.81
C SER A 249 0.32 -5.62 -5.35
N ALA A 250 1.38 -6.27 -5.84
CA ALA A 250 1.57 -7.72 -5.63
C ALA A 250 2.66 -8.12 -4.62
N ALA A 251 3.61 -7.23 -4.27
CA ALA A 251 4.77 -7.61 -3.44
C ALA A 251 4.62 -7.32 -1.93
N LEU A 252 3.52 -6.70 -1.49
CA LEU A 252 3.29 -6.37 -0.08
C LEU A 252 1.92 -6.90 0.39
N GLY A 253 1.90 -8.16 0.83
CA GLY A 253 0.86 -8.62 1.75
C GLY A 253 1.18 -8.13 3.17
N ASP A 254 0.20 -7.46 3.78
CA ASP A 254 0.11 -6.99 5.18
C ASP A 254 0.81 -5.70 5.63
N ALA A 255 1.39 -4.90 4.73
CA ALA A 255 1.69 -3.48 5.02
C ALA A 255 0.69 -2.50 4.37
N SER A 256 -0.32 -3.02 3.67
CA SER A 256 -1.22 -2.25 2.79
C SER A 256 -2.39 -1.57 3.50
N ARG A 257 -2.34 -1.38 4.82
CA ARG A 257 -3.28 -0.49 5.52
C ARG A 257 -2.70 0.84 5.96
N ASP A 258 -1.45 1.14 5.61
CA ASP A 258 -0.85 2.40 6.08
C ASP A 258 0.07 3.09 5.08
N MET A 259 0.16 2.62 3.82
CA MET A 259 1.10 3.17 2.83
C MET A 259 0.58 4.41 2.11
N THR A 260 0.67 5.54 2.79
CA THR A 260 0.91 6.84 2.14
C THR A 260 2.39 7.19 2.31
N LEU A 261 3.02 7.76 1.27
CA LEU A 261 4.24 8.56 1.49
C LEU A 261 3.91 9.56 2.62
N PRO A 262 4.86 9.94 3.50
CA PRO A 262 4.63 11.08 4.37
C PRO A 262 4.22 12.26 3.48
N HIS A 263 2.95 12.66 3.58
CA HIS A 263 2.35 13.79 2.90
C HIS A 263 3.13 15.05 3.30
N GLN A 264 4.20 15.42 2.58
CA GLN A 264 4.91 16.68 2.80
C GLN A 264 6.06 17.05 1.84
N LEU A 265 6.57 16.17 0.97
CA LEU A 265 7.70 16.52 0.09
C LEU A 265 7.40 16.20 -1.37
N SER A 266 7.63 17.18 -2.25
CA SER A 266 7.51 16.99 -3.70
C SER A 266 8.37 15.83 -4.19
N VAL A 267 7.80 15.06 -5.12
CA VAL A 267 8.40 13.89 -5.77
C VAL A 267 9.77 14.19 -6.39
N SER A 268 9.98 15.41 -6.89
CA SER A 268 11.24 15.86 -7.48
C SER A 268 12.38 15.97 -6.46
N VAL A 269 12.13 16.44 -5.24
CA VAL A 269 13.17 16.60 -4.20
C VAL A 269 13.68 15.25 -3.70
N VAL A 270 12.75 14.31 -3.50
CA VAL A 270 13.10 12.92 -3.16
C VAL A 270 13.92 12.31 -4.31
N SER A 271 13.54 12.59 -5.56
CA SER A 271 14.29 12.14 -6.74
C SER A 271 15.73 12.62 -6.76
N ASP A 272 15.96 13.92 -6.62
CA ASP A 272 17.31 14.47 -6.66
C ASP A 272 18.20 13.94 -5.52
N ALA A 273 17.62 13.74 -4.32
CA ALA A 273 18.33 13.18 -3.19
C ALA A 273 18.74 11.72 -3.42
N VAL A 274 17.84 10.89 -3.97
CA VAL A 274 18.13 9.50 -4.31
C VAL A 274 19.19 9.42 -5.42
N HIS A 275 19.12 10.28 -6.44
CA HIS A 275 20.14 10.37 -7.48
C HIS A 275 21.52 10.69 -6.90
N ARG A 276 21.62 11.64 -5.96
CA ARG A 276 22.90 11.98 -5.28
C ARG A 276 23.44 10.85 -4.42
N ILE A 277 22.58 10.22 -3.61
CA ILE A 277 22.98 9.07 -2.77
C ILE A 277 23.51 7.93 -3.65
N PHE A 278 22.78 7.62 -4.72
CA PHE A 278 23.19 6.55 -5.61
C PHE A 278 24.47 6.89 -6.38
N ALA A 279 24.70 8.15 -6.77
CA ALA A 279 25.93 8.56 -7.45
C ALA A 279 27.22 8.29 -6.64
N GLN A 280 27.13 8.24 -5.30
CA GLN A 280 28.25 7.91 -4.41
C GLN A 280 28.51 6.39 -4.31
N TYR A 281 27.61 5.57 -4.83
CA TYR A 281 27.75 4.13 -4.81
C TYR A 281 28.89 3.68 -5.74
N LYS A 282 29.78 2.79 -5.26
CA LYS A 282 30.99 2.35 -5.98
C LYS A 282 30.74 1.91 -7.42
N HIS A 283 29.59 1.29 -7.69
CA HIS A 283 29.21 0.79 -9.01
C HIS A 283 28.03 1.56 -9.62
N ALA A 284 27.81 2.82 -9.20
CA ALA A 284 26.77 3.68 -9.74
C ALA A 284 26.92 3.89 -11.25
N ASN A 285 28.16 4.02 -11.72
CA ASN A 285 28.51 4.16 -13.13
C ASN A 285 28.04 2.98 -14.00
N LEU A 286 27.75 1.82 -13.42
CA LEU A 286 27.19 0.69 -14.17
C LEU A 286 25.73 0.93 -14.59
N TYR A 287 25.07 1.96 -14.04
CA TYR A 287 23.64 2.18 -14.19
C TYR A 287 23.26 3.62 -14.53
N ARG A 288 22.17 3.78 -15.28
CA ARG A 288 21.39 5.00 -15.44
C ARG A 288 20.14 4.90 -14.58
N ILE A 289 19.90 5.91 -13.76
CA ILE A 289 18.77 5.95 -12.83
C ILE A 289 17.57 6.69 -13.45
N GLN A 290 16.36 6.16 -13.27
CA GLN A 290 15.09 6.73 -13.71
C GLN A 290 14.02 6.58 -12.63
N TYR A 291 13.29 7.65 -12.31
CA TYR A 291 12.18 7.60 -11.37
C TYR A 291 10.93 6.96 -11.99
N ASP A 292 10.24 6.12 -11.23
CA ASP A 292 9.06 5.36 -11.71
C ASP A 292 7.78 6.19 -11.78
N GLY A 293 7.61 7.16 -10.87
CA GLY A 293 6.32 7.83 -10.70
C GLY A 293 5.47 7.24 -9.58
N GLN A 294 5.82 6.06 -9.04
CA GLN A 294 5.05 5.38 -7.98
C GLN A 294 5.92 4.90 -6.80
N GLY A 295 5.45 5.17 -5.58
CA GLY A 295 5.84 4.43 -4.36
C GLY A 295 7.30 4.52 -3.90
N GLY A 296 8.07 5.52 -4.32
CA GLY A 296 9.47 5.68 -3.89
C GLY A 296 10.44 4.69 -4.54
N ILE A 297 10.12 4.20 -5.74
CA ILE A 297 10.96 3.27 -6.51
C ILE A 297 11.69 4.00 -7.64
N TYR A 298 12.99 3.70 -7.79
CA TYR A 298 13.85 4.21 -8.87
C TYR A 298 14.43 3.05 -9.66
N LYS A 299 14.19 3.01 -10.96
CA LYS A 299 14.81 2.02 -11.85
C LYS A 299 16.27 2.33 -12.08
N LEU A 300 17.08 1.28 -12.11
CA LEU A 300 18.48 1.34 -12.52
C LEU A 300 18.66 0.53 -13.80
N GLN A 301 18.78 1.23 -14.93
CA GLN A 301 19.10 0.63 -16.21
C GLN A 301 20.60 0.41 -16.34
N ARG A 302 21.08 -0.83 -16.49
CA ARG A 302 22.50 -1.10 -16.66
C ARG A 302 22.98 -0.55 -18.01
N VAL A 303 24.09 0.18 -18.00
CA VAL A 303 24.72 0.77 -19.21
C VAL A 303 26.04 0.09 -19.57
N GLN A 304 26.60 -0.73 -18.68
CA GLN A 304 27.82 -1.50 -18.92
C GLN A 304 27.88 -2.77 -18.07
N SER A 305 28.59 -3.78 -18.58
CA SER A 305 28.78 -5.06 -17.89
C SER A 305 29.66 -4.91 -16.65
N GLY A 306 29.36 -5.63 -15.57
CA GLY A 306 30.16 -5.56 -14.35
C GLY A 306 29.64 -6.45 -13.22
N GLN A 307 30.41 -6.54 -12.15
CA GLN A 307 30.04 -7.32 -10.96
C GLN A 307 28.88 -6.64 -10.21
N CYS A 308 27.84 -7.39 -9.85
CA CYS A 308 26.78 -6.91 -8.97
C CYS A 308 27.10 -7.24 -7.51
N ASP A 309 27.05 -6.23 -6.66
CA ASP A 309 27.36 -6.42 -5.24
C ASP A 309 26.25 -7.14 -4.47
N VAL A 310 25.01 -7.16 -4.99
CA VAL A 310 23.86 -7.77 -4.32
C VAL A 310 23.90 -9.30 -4.47
N CYS A 311 24.02 -9.81 -5.69
CA CYS A 311 24.05 -11.26 -5.97
C CYS A 311 25.47 -11.85 -6.12
N LYS A 312 26.51 -10.99 -6.17
CA LYS A 312 27.92 -11.36 -6.35
C LYS A 312 28.21 -12.09 -7.67
N ARG A 313 27.46 -11.81 -8.75
CA ARG A 313 27.74 -12.31 -10.11
C ARG A 313 28.07 -11.17 -11.06
N ARG A 314 28.66 -11.50 -12.20
CA ARG A 314 28.83 -10.57 -13.33
C ARG A 314 27.54 -10.49 -14.12
N HIS A 315 27.12 -9.28 -14.41
CA HIS A 315 25.91 -8.96 -15.16
C HIS A 315 26.30 -8.19 -16.40
N ASP A 316 25.77 -8.60 -17.56
CA ASP A 316 26.06 -7.91 -18.81
C ASP A 316 25.01 -6.83 -19.09
N ASN A 317 23.73 -7.18 -18.92
CA ASN A 317 22.60 -6.31 -19.26
C ASN A 317 21.48 -6.28 -18.21
N GLU A 318 21.65 -6.95 -17.06
CA GLU A 318 20.57 -6.98 -16.07
C GLU A 318 20.53 -5.74 -15.19
N ASN A 319 19.32 -5.17 -15.12
CA ASN A 319 18.98 -3.96 -14.40
C ASN A 319 18.85 -4.20 -12.88
N GLY A 320 18.71 -3.12 -12.12
CA GLY A 320 18.37 -3.12 -10.71
C GLY A 320 17.31 -2.07 -10.39
N TYR A 321 17.04 -1.87 -9.11
CA TYR A 321 16.23 -0.75 -8.65
C TYR A 321 16.65 -0.31 -7.25
N LEU A 322 16.30 0.93 -6.92
CA LEU A 322 16.35 1.46 -5.57
C LEU A 322 14.94 1.53 -5.01
N GLN A 323 14.80 1.21 -3.73
CA GLN A 323 13.58 1.46 -2.98
C GLN A 323 13.89 2.41 -1.83
N VAL A 324 13.03 3.41 -1.69
CA VAL A 324 13.02 4.33 -0.56
C VAL A 324 12.00 3.84 0.47
N SER A 325 12.44 3.51 1.68
CA SER A 325 11.54 3.21 2.79
C SER A 325 10.96 4.48 3.43
N ARG A 326 9.92 4.36 4.26
CA ARG A 326 9.31 5.53 4.94
C ARG A 326 10.26 6.26 5.89
N ASN A 327 11.21 5.55 6.48
CA ASN A 327 12.28 6.13 7.29
C ASN A 327 13.50 6.56 6.46
N GLY A 328 13.39 6.54 5.13
CA GLY A 328 14.36 7.17 4.23
C GLY A 328 15.46 6.28 3.72
N ARG A 329 15.54 5.02 4.14
CA ARG A 329 16.58 4.12 3.68
C ARG A 329 16.46 3.89 2.18
N VAL A 330 17.53 4.20 1.45
CA VAL A 330 17.68 3.95 0.01
C VAL A 330 18.40 2.62 -0.14
N THR A 331 17.65 1.61 -0.55
CA THR A 331 18.16 0.24 -0.63
C THR A 331 18.21 -0.21 -2.07
N LEU A 332 19.37 -0.72 -2.50
CA LEU A 332 19.62 -1.32 -3.81
C LEU A 332 19.19 -2.78 -3.82
N TYR A 333 18.43 -3.09 -4.84
CA TYR A 333 17.96 -4.42 -5.15
C TYR A 333 18.41 -4.84 -6.54
N CYS A 334 18.77 -6.12 -6.65
CA CYS A 334 18.98 -6.80 -7.91
C CYS A 334 17.74 -7.66 -8.21
N TYR A 335 17.14 -7.48 -9.39
CA TYR A 335 15.98 -8.27 -9.81
C TYR A 335 16.30 -9.78 -9.81
N ARG A 336 17.53 -10.16 -10.16
CA ARG A 336 17.97 -11.56 -10.17
C ARG A 336 18.14 -12.14 -8.77
N ALA A 337 18.69 -11.37 -7.82
CA ALA A 337 18.77 -11.79 -6.42
C ALA A 337 17.37 -12.06 -5.84
N ILE A 338 16.40 -11.20 -6.12
CA ILE A 338 15.01 -11.38 -5.71
C ILE A 338 14.34 -12.56 -6.42
N ALA A 339 14.60 -12.73 -7.72
CA ALA A 339 14.10 -13.85 -8.50
C ALA A 339 14.57 -15.18 -7.89
N GLU A 340 15.82 -15.25 -7.46
CA GLU A 340 16.46 -16.40 -6.81
C GLU A 340 16.17 -16.53 -5.31
N GLY A 341 15.31 -15.68 -4.76
CA GLY A 341 14.91 -15.74 -3.35
C GLY A 341 15.98 -15.30 -2.35
N LEU A 342 17.07 -14.70 -2.83
CA LEU A 342 18.09 -14.13 -1.96
C LEU A 342 17.55 -12.87 -1.30
N SER A 343 17.52 -12.86 0.03
CA SER A 343 17.16 -11.69 0.85
C SER A 343 18.26 -10.60 0.87
N ARG A 344 19.31 -10.77 0.06
CA ARG A 344 20.42 -9.82 -0.04
C ARG A 344 19.96 -8.56 -0.75
N ASN A 345 20.18 -7.44 -0.09
CA ASN A 345 20.02 -6.10 -0.60
C ASN A 345 21.13 -5.24 0.00
N ILE A 346 21.39 -4.08 -0.59
CA ILE A 346 22.47 -3.20 -0.13
C ILE A 346 21.86 -1.88 0.25
N LEU A 347 22.02 -1.48 1.50
CA LEU A 347 21.75 -0.11 1.90
C LEU A 347 22.77 0.80 1.20
N VAL A 348 22.30 1.59 0.24
CA VAL A 348 23.16 2.53 -0.52
C VAL A 348 23.34 3.82 0.26
N GLY A 349 22.32 4.19 1.02
CA GLY A 349 22.34 5.34 1.92
C GLY A 349 20.99 5.51 2.56
N GLU A 350 20.83 6.59 3.32
CA GLU A 350 19.58 6.94 3.98
C GLU A 350 19.26 8.38 3.60
N LEU A 351 18.07 8.61 3.04
CA LEU A 351 17.40 9.89 3.03
C LEU A 351 17.19 10.25 4.50
N ASP A 352 17.77 11.37 4.88
CA ASP A 352 17.75 11.79 6.25
C ASP A 352 16.43 12.53 6.53
N PHE A 353 15.33 11.77 6.68
CA PHE A 353 13.98 12.33 6.88
C PHE A 353 13.75 12.92 8.28
N GLY A 354 14.73 12.87 9.18
CA GLY A 354 14.62 13.43 10.53
C GLY A 354 15.75 14.37 10.95
N GLU A 355 16.98 14.27 10.38
CA GLU A 355 18.12 15.02 10.93
C GLU A 355 19.13 15.60 9.92
N LYS A 356 19.12 15.31 8.60
CA LYS A 356 20.16 15.87 7.67
C LYS A 356 19.76 16.31 6.27
N ILE A 357 18.49 16.47 5.91
CA ILE A 357 18.17 17.26 4.70
C ILE A 357 18.54 18.75 4.89
N VAL A 358 18.62 19.23 6.13
CA VAL A 358 19.10 20.59 6.47
C VAL A 358 20.63 20.71 6.57
N LEU A 359 21.39 19.62 6.68
CA LEU A 359 22.85 19.71 6.88
C LEU A 359 23.71 19.45 5.64
N ARG A 360 23.21 18.78 4.59
CA ARG A 360 24.09 18.30 3.50
C ARG A 360 24.01 19.05 2.17
N GLN A 361 23.02 19.91 1.95
CA GLN A 361 23.02 20.81 0.79
C GLN A 361 23.65 22.19 1.07
N HIS A 362 23.96 22.52 2.32
CA HIS A 362 24.65 23.77 2.70
C HIS A 362 26.16 23.63 2.96
N LEU A 363 26.74 22.42 2.87
CA LEU A 363 28.19 22.21 3.06
C LEU A 363 28.99 22.02 1.75
N ALA A 364 28.36 22.17 0.57
CA ALA A 364 29.06 21.91 -0.70
C ALA A 364 29.50 23.17 -1.46
N THR A 365 29.07 24.36 -1.07
CA THR A 365 29.62 25.63 -1.58
C THR A 365 29.17 26.76 -0.68
N LEU A 366 29.99 27.10 0.30
CA LEU A 366 30.35 28.47 0.65
C LEU A 366 31.57 28.33 1.55
N ASP A 367 32.71 28.54 0.91
CA ASP A 367 33.96 28.83 1.57
C ASP A 367 33.78 30.07 2.46
N THR A 368 34.63 30.15 3.48
CA THR A 368 34.81 31.23 4.47
C THR A 368 33.89 31.26 5.71
N ASP A 369 34.53 30.89 6.82
CA ASP A 369 34.41 31.43 8.17
C ASP A 369 33.34 32.49 8.43
N GLN A 370 32.50 32.25 9.44
CA GLN A 370 32.41 33.14 10.60
C GLN A 370 31.46 32.57 11.65
N HIS A 371 31.99 32.43 12.87
CA HIS A 371 31.22 32.17 14.07
C HIS A 371 30.20 33.29 14.32
N LEU A 372 28.94 32.92 14.59
CA LEU A 372 27.91 33.85 15.04
C LEU A 372 28.08 34.14 16.54
N HIS A 373 28.42 35.38 16.87
CA HIS A 373 28.24 35.92 18.21
C HIS A 373 26.80 36.48 18.36
N PRO A 374 26.17 36.37 19.55
CA PRO A 374 24.83 36.93 19.80
C PRO A 374 24.87 38.46 19.68
N GLY A 375 24.22 39.01 18.66
CA GLY A 375 24.14 40.46 18.43
C GLY A 375 22.89 41.07 19.04
N GLU A 376 23.11 41.99 20.00
CA GLU A 376 22.27 43.10 20.47
C GLU A 376 20.75 42.87 20.63
N VAL A 377 20.31 42.78 21.90
CA VAL A 377 18.91 42.92 22.30
C VAL A 377 18.53 44.42 22.23
N TYR A 378 17.65 44.78 21.29
CA TYR A 378 17.18 46.16 21.16
C TYR A 378 16.00 46.42 22.11
N ALA A 379 16.26 47.08 23.24
CA ALA A 379 15.26 47.52 24.21
C ALA A 379 15.10 49.05 24.13
N SER A 380 14.30 49.53 23.18
CA SER A 380 13.94 50.96 23.08
C SER A 380 12.45 51.10 22.69
N PRO A 381 11.75 52.13 23.18
CA PRO A 381 10.33 52.38 22.88
C PRO A 381 10.06 52.65 21.39
N TYR A 382 11.09 52.98 20.61
CA TYR A 382 11.03 53.14 19.16
C TYR A 382 12.20 52.40 18.48
N ILE A 383 11.89 51.59 17.48
CA ILE A 383 12.87 50.79 16.72
C ILE A 383 13.55 51.70 15.68
N LYS A 384 14.86 51.97 15.84
CA LYS A 384 15.68 52.63 14.82
C LYS A 384 16.60 51.60 14.16
N TYR A 385 16.50 51.48 12.84
CA TYR A 385 17.30 50.54 12.05
C TYR A 385 18.80 50.80 12.18
N HIS A 386 19.57 49.83 12.69
CA HIS A 386 21.03 49.79 12.56
C HIS A 386 21.39 48.54 11.74
N LYS A 387 22.31 48.69 10.77
CA LYS A 387 22.87 47.58 9.99
C LYS A 387 23.50 46.57 10.98
N SER A 388 22.89 45.40 11.12
CA SER A 388 23.31 44.33 12.03
C SER A 388 22.94 42.95 11.40
N PRO A 389 23.65 41.85 11.74
CA PRO A 389 23.74 40.65 10.91
C PRO A 389 22.45 39.80 10.93
N MET A 390 22.47 38.72 10.17
CA MET A 390 21.41 37.77 9.74
C MET A 390 20.12 37.56 10.57
N SER A 391 19.95 37.98 11.83
CA SER A 391 18.71 37.77 12.62
C SER A 391 18.46 38.89 13.64
N LEU A 392 17.19 39.25 13.87
CA LEU A 392 16.75 40.34 14.75
C LEU A 392 15.67 39.83 15.71
N LEU A 393 15.95 39.86 17.01
CA LEU A 393 14.99 39.61 18.08
C LEU A 393 14.58 40.94 18.72
N ILE A 394 13.28 41.24 18.73
CA ILE A 394 12.72 42.48 19.27
C ILE A 394 11.86 42.16 20.48
N ARG A 395 12.23 42.69 21.64
CA ARG A 395 11.49 42.53 22.89
C ARG A 395 10.76 43.84 23.21
N SER A 396 9.43 43.85 23.22
CA SER A 396 8.65 45.07 23.52
C SER A 396 7.17 44.80 23.81
N GLU A 397 6.50 45.73 24.49
CA GLU A 397 5.06 45.71 24.81
C GLU A 397 4.15 45.82 23.57
N THR A 398 2.87 45.50 23.69
CA THR A 398 1.91 45.72 22.59
C THR A 398 1.82 47.21 22.22
N GLY A 399 1.58 47.52 20.94
CA GLY A 399 1.43 48.92 20.49
C GLY A 399 2.73 49.71 20.22
N THR A 400 3.92 49.12 20.43
CA THR A 400 5.22 49.79 20.24
C THR A 400 5.70 49.91 18.78
N GLY A 401 4.80 49.79 17.81
CA GLY A 401 5.13 49.96 16.39
C GLY A 401 5.85 48.78 15.73
N LYS A 402 5.87 47.57 16.33
CA LYS A 402 6.45 46.35 15.71
C LYS A 402 5.93 46.06 14.31
N THR A 403 4.61 46.12 14.12
CA THR A 403 3.98 45.92 12.81
C THR A 403 4.33 47.04 11.83
N THR A 404 4.49 48.27 12.32
CA THR A 404 4.93 49.43 11.51
C THR A 404 6.38 49.26 11.05
N PHE A 405 7.24 48.70 11.90
CA PHE A 405 8.60 48.32 11.52
C PHE A 405 8.59 47.24 10.43
N LEU A 406 7.78 46.20 10.57
CA LEU A 406 7.67 45.16 9.55
C LEU A 406 7.15 45.71 8.22
N GLU A 407 6.18 46.62 8.28
CA GLU A 407 5.65 47.34 7.12
C GLU A 407 6.74 48.10 6.37
N GLN A 408 7.52 48.93 7.08
CA GLN A 408 8.64 49.66 6.52
C GLN A 408 9.72 48.71 5.96
N PHE A 409 10.03 47.64 6.68
CA PHE A 409 11.01 46.65 6.24
C PHE A 409 10.58 45.97 4.93
N ILE A 410 9.30 45.59 4.82
CA ILE A 410 8.71 45.01 3.62
C ILE A 410 8.74 46.01 2.46
N GLN A 411 8.40 47.27 2.71
CA GLN A 411 8.42 48.34 1.68
C GLN A 411 9.83 48.59 1.13
N MET A 412 10.85 48.55 2.00
CA MET A 412 12.25 48.69 1.57
C MET A 412 12.77 47.45 0.83
N ASN A 413 12.16 46.27 1.06
CA ASN A 413 12.61 45.00 0.50
C ASN A 413 11.46 44.22 -0.16
N PRO A 414 10.78 44.78 -1.19
CA PRO A 414 9.53 44.24 -1.71
C PRO A 414 9.71 42.96 -2.55
N LYS A 415 10.94 42.65 -2.97
CA LYS A 415 11.27 41.47 -3.78
C LYS A 415 11.54 40.21 -2.95
N LEU A 416 11.64 40.33 -1.63
CA LEU A 416 11.87 39.20 -0.73
C LEU A 416 10.59 38.41 -0.52
N THR A 417 10.74 37.11 -0.27
CA THR A 417 9.65 36.27 0.22
C THR A 417 9.57 36.39 1.74
N TYR A 418 8.37 36.57 2.27
CA TYR A 418 8.12 36.63 3.71
C TYR A 418 7.29 35.44 4.13
N LEU A 419 7.71 34.74 5.18
CA LEU A 419 6.92 33.70 5.84
C LEU A 419 6.68 34.13 7.28
N ALA A 420 5.44 34.46 7.61
CA ALA A 420 5.00 34.76 8.97
C ALA A 420 4.41 33.52 9.63
N ILE A 421 4.97 33.14 10.78
CA ILE A 421 4.41 32.12 11.65
C ILE A 421 3.67 32.83 12.77
N SER A 422 2.38 32.56 12.91
CA SER A 422 1.51 33.14 13.93
C SER A 422 1.00 32.05 14.88
N PRO A 423 0.93 32.32 16.19
CA PRO A 423 0.30 31.39 17.14
C PRO A 423 -1.23 31.37 17.04
N ARG A 424 -1.88 32.40 16.50
CA ARG A 424 -3.35 32.53 16.53
C ARG A 424 -3.92 33.06 15.21
N GLN A 425 -5.15 32.64 14.90
CA GLN A 425 -5.86 33.04 13.68
C GLN A 425 -6.09 34.56 13.61
N THR A 426 -6.48 35.17 14.73
CA THR A 426 -6.73 36.62 14.81
C THR A 426 -5.50 37.45 14.46
N LEU A 427 -4.32 37.01 14.90
CA LEU A 427 -3.04 37.66 14.61
C LEU A 427 -2.62 37.43 13.15
N ALA A 428 -2.85 36.22 12.61
CA ALA A 428 -2.64 35.95 11.20
C ALA A 428 -3.52 36.86 10.31
N SER A 429 -4.81 36.96 10.63
CA SER A 429 -5.74 37.87 9.92
C SER A 429 -5.35 39.35 10.02
N SER A 430 -4.68 39.76 11.11
CA SER A 430 -4.15 41.12 11.25
C SER A 430 -3.03 41.38 10.24
N LEU A 431 -2.11 40.43 10.08
CA LEU A 431 -1.03 40.50 9.09
C LEU A 431 -1.56 40.48 7.65
N GLU A 432 -2.61 39.70 7.38
CA GLU A 432 -3.29 39.68 6.08
C GLU A 432 -3.87 41.05 5.74
N LYS A 433 -4.71 41.60 6.63
CA LYS A 433 -5.39 42.88 6.40
C LYS A 433 -4.44 44.06 6.29
N ARG A 434 -3.41 44.11 7.15
CA ARG A 434 -2.56 45.30 7.28
C ARG A 434 -1.34 45.28 6.36
N LEU A 435 -0.75 44.10 6.15
CA LEU A 435 0.53 43.97 5.44
C LEU A 435 0.42 43.21 4.11
N GLY A 436 -0.79 42.75 3.77
CA GLY A 436 -1.07 42.03 2.53
C GLY A 436 -0.48 40.61 2.51
N PHE A 437 -0.34 39.99 3.67
CA PHE A 437 -0.05 38.56 3.75
C PHE A 437 -1.23 37.76 3.20
N LYS A 438 -0.95 36.58 2.67
CA LYS A 438 -1.94 35.63 2.19
C LYS A 438 -1.76 34.31 2.93
N SER A 439 -2.86 33.59 3.12
CA SER A 439 -2.84 32.31 3.81
C SER A 439 -1.99 31.31 3.02
N TYR A 440 -1.26 30.44 3.72
CA TYR A 440 -0.52 29.35 3.06
C TYR A 440 -1.42 28.44 2.19
N LEU A 441 -2.73 28.37 2.49
CA LEU A 441 -3.71 27.62 1.70
C LEU A 441 -3.95 28.23 0.32
N ASP A 442 -3.68 29.51 0.14
CA ASP A 442 -3.85 30.21 -1.14
C ASP A 442 -2.71 29.88 -2.14
N PHE A 443 -1.71 29.11 -1.72
CA PHE A 443 -0.53 28.75 -2.52
C PHE A 443 -0.33 27.23 -2.68
N PRO A 444 -1.27 26.51 -3.34
CA PRO A 444 -1.24 25.05 -3.41
C PRO A 444 -0.12 24.45 -4.28
N SER A 445 0.64 25.23 -5.08
CA SER A 445 1.83 24.74 -5.78
C SER A 445 2.74 25.83 -6.37
N THR A 446 4.06 25.61 -6.21
CA THR A 446 5.22 26.07 -7.02
C THR A 446 5.65 27.55 -7.10
N TYR A 447 4.85 28.55 -6.72
CA TYR A 447 5.31 29.96 -6.83
C TYR A 447 5.14 30.79 -5.56
N ILE A 448 6.14 30.75 -4.69
CA ILE A 448 6.17 31.56 -3.45
C ILE A 448 7.18 32.73 -3.49
N LYS A 449 7.94 32.87 -4.58
CA LYS A 449 8.97 33.89 -4.70
C LYS A 449 8.34 35.30 -4.69
N GLY A 450 8.84 36.19 -3.84
CA GLY A 450 8.31 37.53 -3.65
C GLY A 450 6.93 37.59 -2.98
N GLN A 451 6.42 36.48 -2.44
CA GLN A 451 5.12 36.43 -1.78
C GLN A 451 5.24 36.72 -0.28
N LYS A 452 4.11 37.15 0.32
CA LYS A 452 3.95 37.32 1.77
C LYS A 452 2.98 36.26 2.26
N ILE A 453 3.48 35.27 2.99
CA ILE A 453 2.74 34.06 3.37
C ILE A 453 2.59 34.05 4.87
N VAL A 454 1.37 33.79 5.36
CA VAL A 454 1.11 33.60 6.78
C VAL A 454 0.60 32.18 7.05
N ILE A 455 1.10 31.58 8.11
CA ILE A 455 0.71 30.25 8.57
C ILE A 455 0.61 30.20 10.09
N GLN A 456 -0.29 29.35 10.58
CA GLN A 456 -0.37 29.06 12.01
C GLN A 456 0.70 28.03 12.44
N ALA A 457 1.27 28.21 13.63
CA ALA A 457 2.26 27.30 14.21
C ALA A 457 1.81 25.82 14.17
N GLU A 458 0.54 25.54 14.48
CA GLU A 458 0.00 24.17 14.48
C GLU A 458 -0.08 23.55 13.08
N SER A 459 -0.08 24.37 12.04
CA SER A 459 -0.22 23.94 10.64
C SER A 459 1.11 23.87 9.89
N LEU A 460 2.26 24.09 10.53
CA LEU A 460 3.57 24.09 9.86
C LEU A 460 3.87 22.79 9.08
N HIS A 461 3.46 21.64 9.61
CA HIS A 461 3.52 20.35 8.93
C HIS A 461 2.83 20.36 7.57
N LYS A 462 1.94 21.29 7.26
CA LYS A 462 1.29 21.32 5.94
C LYS A 462 2.15 21.99 4.86
N LEU A 463 3.31 22.55 5.22
CA LEU A 463 4.22 23.18 4.27
C LEU A 463 5.06 22.13 3.56
N ASP A 464 5.07 22.19 2.21
CA ASP A 464 6.07 21.47 1.43
C ASP A 464 7.34 22.33 1.31
N LEU A 465 8.34 21.96 2.10
CA LEU A 465 9.63 22.66 2.20
C LEU A 465 10.34 22.80 0.86
N ALA A 466 10.04 21.95 -0.14
CA ALA A 466 10.60 22.05 -1.49
C ALA A 466 10.34 23.42 -2.13
N TYR A 467 9.20 24.04 -1.83
CA TYR A 467 8.83 25.35 -2.38
C TYR A 467 9.48 26.51 -1.63
N TYR A 468 9.93 26.31 -0.40
CA TYR A 468 10.48 27.36 0.48
C TYR A 468 12.01 27.50 0.40
N THR A 469 12.62 26.92 -0.64
CA THR A 469 14.06 26.66 -0.71
C THR A 469 14.96 27.87 -0.97
N MET A 470 14.48 29.10 -1.14
CA MET A 470 15.36 30.24 -1.43
C MET A 470 14.86 31.57 -0.82
N ASP A 471 15.77 32.30 -0.16
CA ASP A 471 15.67 33.73 0.22
C ASP A 471 14.43 34.16 1.03
N VAL A 472 14.02 33.37 2.03
CA VAL A 472 12.88 33.72 2.91
C VAL A 472 13.31 34.60 4.08
N VAL A 473 12.53 35.64 4.36
CA VAL A 473 12.51 36.37 5.64
C VAL A 473 11.46 35.73 6.54
N LEU A 474 11.91 35.08 7.61
CA LEU A 474 11.05 34.46 8.60
C LEU A 474 10.60 35.52 9.61
N VAL A 475 9.28 35.63 9.80
CA VAL A 475 8.67 36.51 10.79
C VAL A 475 8.02 35.63 11.85
N LEU A 476 8.49 35.74 13.10
CA LEU A 476 7.91 35.05 14.25
C LEU A 476 7.21 36.08 15.13
N ASP A 477 5.89 36.15 15.04
CA ASP A 477 5.10 37.05 15.86
C ASP A 477 4.68 36.34 17.15
N GLU A 478 4.77 37.03 18.29
CA GLU A 478 4.58 36.44 19.64
C GLU A 478 5.34 35.12 19.84
N VAL A 479 6.67 35.15 19.69
CA VAL A 479 7.52 33.95 19.69
C VAL A 479 7.34 33.07 20.93
N SER A 480 7.08 33.66 22.10
CA SER A 480 6.78 32.94 23.34
C SER A 480 5.53 32.08 23.19
N SER A 481 4.43 32.64 22.67
CA SER A 481 3.19 31.93 22.40
C SER A 481 3.39 30.79 21.39
N ILE A 482 4.22 31.00 20.36
CA ILE A 482 4.57 29.95 19.39
C ILE A 482 5.28 28.79 20.09
N PHE A 483 6.32 29.07 20.89
CA PHE A 483 7.07 28.03 21.59
C PHE A 483 6.22 27.30 22.64
N ASP A 484 5.36 28.00 23.38
CA ASP A 484 4.44 27.36 24.32
C ASP A 484 3.52 26.37 23.61
N GLN A 485 2.95 26.76 22.45
CA GLN A 485 2.13 25.86 21.63
C GLN A 485 2.92 24.65 21.11
N MET A 486 4.19 24.82 20.75
CA MET A 486 5.05 23.75 20.24
C MET A 486 5.34 22.65 21.27
N THR A 487 5.16 22.95 22.56
CA THR A 487 5.29 21.96 23.64
C THR A 487 3.98 21.23 23.96
N SER A 488 2.83 21.77 23.52
CA SER A 488 1.51 21.21 23.80
C SER A 488 1.09 20.12 22.81
N VAL A 489 1.07 18.86 23.27
CA VAL A 489 0.62 17.70 22.46
C VAL A 489 -0.83 17.84 22.01
N ALA A 490 -1.70 18.39 22.87
CA ALA A 490 -3.11 18.59 22.58
C ALA A 490 -3.33 19.67 21.52
N THR A 491 -2.64 20.82 21.65
CA THR A 491 -2.74 21.94 20.71
C THR A 491 -2.18 21.54 19.33
N MET A 492 -1.09 20.78 19.31
CA MET A 492 -0.43 20.32 18.09
C MET A 492 -1.09 19.08 17.43
N ARG A 493 -2.16 18.53 18.02
CA ARG A 493 -2.95 17.40 17.48
C ARG A 493 -2.09 16.20 17.05
N GLY A 494 -1.02 15.92 17.79
CA GLY A 494 -0.07 14.84 17.48
C GLY A 494 1.07 15.20 16.53
N PHE A 495 1.06 16.37 15.86
CA PHE A 495 2.10 16.81 14.91
C PHE A 495 3.26 17.60 15.55
N HIS A 496 3.36 17.60 16.87
CA HIS A 496 4.36 18.32 17.67
C HIS A 496 5.79 18.18 17.13
N LYS A 497 6.27 16.96 16.87
CA LYS A 497 7.62 16.71 16.37
C LYS A 497 7.85 17.33 14.99
N ALA A 498 6.92 17.09 14.05
CA ALA A 498 7.03 17.60 12.69
C ALA A 498 7.02 19.14 12.63
N ASN A 499 6.13 19.79 13.39
CA ASN A 499 6.06 21.26 13.45
C ASN A 499 7.33 21.86 14.07
N ASN A 500 7.90 21.23 15.11
CA ASN A 500 9.16 21.65 15.73
C ASN A 500 10.36 21.51 14.78
N ASP A 501 10.44 20.39 14.06
CA ASP A 501 11.49 20.14 13.08
C ASP A 501 11.45 21.20 11.95
N ILE A 502 10.26 21.49 11.41
CA ILE A 502 10.07 22.51 10.38
C ILE A 502 10.44 23.92 10.88
N LEU A 503 10.00 24.29 12.08
CA LEU A 503 10.35 25.59 12.67
C LEU A 503 11.86 25.76 12.86
N ARG A 504 12.52 24.73 13.44
CA ARG A 504 13.97 24.69 13.61
C ARG A 504 14.70 24.86 12.27
N ASP A 505 14.21 24.19 11.25
CA ASP A 505 14.81 24.19 9.93
C ASP A 505 14.66 25.56 9.26
N PHE A 506 13.48 26.19 9.33
CA PHE A 506 13.28 27.57 8.88
C PHE A 506 14.19 28.57 9.61
N ILE A 507 14.35 28.46 10.93
CA ILE A 507 15.25 29.35 11.68
C ILE A 507 16.70 29.25 11.18
N LYS A 508 17.16 28.04 10.81
CA LYS A 508 18.53 27.80 10.32
C LYS A 508 18.79 28.30 8.91
N VAL A 509 17.80 28.17 8.01
CA VAL A 509 18.00 28.43 6.57
C VAL A 509 17.48 29.79 6.10
N SER A 510 16.71 30.50 6.93
CA SER A 510 16.14 31.79 6.54
C SER A 510 17.22 32.84 6.36
N ARG A 511 17.08 33.65 5.30
CA ARG A 511 17.97 34.78 5.01
C ARG A 511 17.98 35.81 6.14
N LYS A 512 16.82 36.00 6.77
CA LYS A 512 16.68 36.81 7.97
C LYS A 512 15.56 36.27 8.85
N VAL A 513 15.78 36.22 10.16
CA VAL A 513 14.72 35.98 11.15
C VAL A 513 14.39 37.29 11.84
N ILE A 514 13.11 37.66 11.88
CA ILE A 514 12.57 38.78 12.64
C ILE A 514 11.59 38.18 13.65
N ALA A 515 11.96 38.19 14.93
CA ALA A 515 11.15 37.58 15.98
C ALA A 515 10.71 38.64 17.00
N TRP A 516 9.47 38.56 17.47
CA TRP A 516 8.92 39.45 18.48
C TRP A 516 8.60 38.69 19.76
N MET A 517 9.12 39.21 20.87
CA MET A 517 8.84 38.70 22.20
C MET A 517 8.07 39.76 22.97
N LEU A 518 6.86 39.42 23.40
CA LEU A 518 6.07 40.24 24.32
C LEU A 518 6.74 40.24 25.70
N ILE A 519 6.74 41.40 26.36
CA ILE A 519 7.18 41.57 27.76
C ILE A 519 5.95 41.53 28.65
#